data_AF-A0AA86JTL6-F1
#
_entry.id   AF-A0AA86JTL6-F1
#
_cell.length_a   1.000
_cell.length_b   1.000
_cell.length_c   1.000
_cell.angle_alpha   90.00
_cell.angle_beta   90.00
_cell.angle_gamma   90.00
#
_symmetry.space_group_name_H-M   'P 1'
#
loop_
_entity.id
_entity.type
_entity.pdbx_description
1 polymer ?
#
loop_
_entity_poly.entity_id
_entity_poly.type
_entity_poly.pdbx_seq_one_letter_code
_entity_poly.pdbx_strand_id
1 'polypeptide(L)'
;MSIYHFGQMKVISRGTGRSVIASSAYISGEKLYNEYDGLTHDYTRKQGVVFSEVMLPENAKDEWKNRQILWNEVEKIEKSKVSQLARSFEVGLQTEFTLEENIKLIKEYVKDNFIDKGMCADICIHDKSDGTLMLM
;
A
#
# COMPACT_ATOMS: atom_id res chain seq x y z
N MET A 1 13.00 12.40 -21.55
CA MET A 1 11.58 12.38 -21.95
C MET A 1 10.83 11.80 -20.79
N SER A 2 10.10 12.62 -20.04
CA SER A 2 9.36 12.17 -18.87
C SER A 2 7.98 11.68 -19.33
N ILE A 3 7.63 10.46 -18.94
CA ILE A 3 6.31 9.88 -19.12
C ILE A 3 5.86 9.46 -17.73
N TYR A 4 4.78 10.05 -17.22
CA TYR A 4 4.06 9.45 -16.10
C TYR A 4 3.57 8.08 -16.54
N HIS A 5 4.19 7.02 -16.01
CA HIS A 5 3.70 5.67 -16.24
C HIS A 5 2.73 5.32 -15.13
N PHE A 6 1.43 5.34 -15.44
CA PHE A 6 0.47 4.57 -14.66
C PHE A 6 0.67 3.12 -15.09
N GLY A 7 1.31 2.32 -14.22
CA GLY A 7 1.67 0.95 -14.52
C GLY A 7 0.44 0.05 -14.50
N GLN A 8 0.31 -0.72 -13.43
CA GLN A 8 -0.75 -1.70 -13.30
C GLN A 8 -1.64 -1.39 -12.12
N MET A 9 -2.95 -1.45 -12.35
CA MET A 9 -3.95 -1.51 -11.31
C MET A 9 -4.36 -2.97 -11.09
N LYS A 10 -4.20 -3.47 -9.87
CA LYS A 10 -4.54 -4.85 -9.52
C LYS A 10 -5.51 -4.88 -8.35
N VAL A 11 -6.56 -5.68 -8.47
CA VAL A 11 -7.39 -6.01 -7.30
C VAL A 11 -6.71 -7.13 -6.52
N ILE A 12 -6.56 -6.93 -5.22
CA ILE A 12 -6.19 -7.98 -4.27
C ILE A 12 -7.49 -8.58 -3.78
N SER A 13 -7.74 -9.83 -4.18
CA SER A 13 -8.93 -10.56 -3.76
C SER A 13 -8.55 -11.90 -3.18
N ARG A 14 -9.19 -12.21 -2.04
CA ARG A 14 -9.08 -13.50 -1.38
C ARG A 14 -9.48 -14.65 -2.31
N GLY A 15 -10.48 -14.42 -3.18
CA GLY A 15 -10.96 -15.43 -4.14
C GLY A 15 -9.93 -15.83 -5.19
N THR A 16 -8.91 -15.00 -5.40
CA THR A 16 -7.77 -15.29 -6.30
C THR A 16 -6.56 -15.89 -5.58
N GLY A 17 -6.69 -16.19 -4.29
CA GLY A 17 -5.60 -16.69 -3.45
C GLY A 17 -4.58 -15.63 -3.06
N ARG A 18 -4.89 -14.33 -3.23
CA ARG A 18 -4.01 -13.22 -2.83
C ARG A 18 -4.35 -12.77 -1.41
N SER A 19 -3.32 -12.48 -0.62
CA SER A 19 -3.44 -11.90 0.73
C SER A 19 -3.05 -10.42 0.70
N VAL A 20 -3.86 -9.59 1.35
CA VAL A 20 -3.58 -8.16 1.47
C VAL A 20 -2.43 -7.90 2.45
N ILE A 21 -2.33 -8.66 3.55
CA ILE A 21 -1.20 -8.62 4.47
C ILE A 21 0.10 -9.03 3.76
N ALA A 22 0.08 -10.10 2.96
CA ALA A 22 1.26 -10.54 2.21
C ALA A 22 1.72 -9.46 1.23
N SER A 23 0.77 -8.80 0.55
CA SER A 23 1.07 -7.73 -0.41
C SER A 23 1.62 -6.50 0.29
N SER A 24 1.02 -6.11 1.42
CA SER A 24 1.46 -4.98 2.24
C SER A 24 2.85 -5.21 2.83
N ALA A 25 3.13 -6.41 3.36
CA ALA A 25 4.46 -6.79 3.83
C ALA A 25 5.49 -6.75 2.69
N TYR A 26 5.11 -7.21 1.50
CA TYR A 26 5.99 -7.19 0.33
C TYR A 26 6.34 -5.77 -0.13
N ILE A 27 5.38 -4.84 -0.19
CA ILE A 27 5.67 -3.47 -0.66
C ILE A 27 6.45 -2.65 0.38
N SER A 28 6.16 -2.85 1.67
CA SER A 28 6.84 -2.15 2.77
C SER A 28 8.20 -2.76 3.13
N GLY A 29 8.47 -4.00 2.71
CA GLY A 29 9.66 -4.73 3.15
C GLY A 29 9.60 -5.11 4.64
N GLU A 30 8.40 -5.20 5.21
CA GLU A 30 8.19 -5.50 6.62
C GLU A 30 7.88 -6.99 6.85
N LYS A 31 7.84 -7.36 8.13
CA LYS A 31 7.33 -8.64 8.58
C LYS A 31 5.94 -8.44 9.18
N LEU A 32 4.92 -8.99 8.54
CA LEU A 32 3.52 -8.89 9.00
C LEU A 32 2.92 -10.28 9.24
N TYR A 33 2.09 -10.38 10.28
CA TYR A 33 1.32 -11.57 10.61
C TYR A 33 -0.10 -11.46 10.04
N ASN A 34 -0.59 -12.52 9.41
CA ASN A 34 -1.94 -12.61 8.91
C ASN A 34 -2.79 -13.45 9.88
N GLU A 35 -3.72 -12.80 10.57
CA GLU A 35 -4.60 -13.48 11.53
C GLU A 35 -5.62 -14.41 10.86
N TYR A 36 -5.89 -14.23 9.57
CA TYR A 36 -6.87 -15.04 8.83
C TYR A 36 -6.34 -16.45 8.50
N ASP A 37 -5.10 -16.56 8.01
CA ASP A 37 -4.48 -17.84 7.62
C ASP A 37 -3.44 -18.34 8.64
N GLY A 38 -3.08 -17.53 9.64
CA GLY A 38 -2.08 -17.85 10.66
C GLY A 38 -0.64 -17.80 10.16
N LEU A 39 -0.39 -17.21 8.99
CA LEU A 39 0.94 -17.14 8.39
C LEU A 39 1.63 -15.81 8.70
N THR A 40 2.95 -15.87 8.84
CA THR A 40 3.78 -14.66 8.90
C THR A 40 4.49 -14.45 7.57
N HIS A 41 4.30 -13.28 6.98
CA HIS A 41 4.95 -12.85 5.74
C HIS A 41 6.14 -11.97 6.09
N ASP A 42 7.36 -12.50 5.91
CA ASP A 42 8.62 -11.82 6.28
C ASP A 42 9.38 -11.37 5.04
N TYR A 43 9.30 -10.07 4.73
CA TYR A 43 10.01 -9.45 3.60
C TYR A 43 11.11 -8.49 4.05
N THR A 44 11.62 -8.64 5.28
CA THR A 44 12.70 -7.80 5.84
C THR A 44 14.01 -7.85 5.07
N ARG A 45 14.20 -8.87 4.22
CA ARG A 45 15.34 -8.97 3.31
C ARG A 45 15.20 -8.15 2.04
N LYS A 46 14.01 -7.59 1.78
CA LYS A 46 13.77 -6.73 0.62
C LYS A 46 14.49 -5.41 0.84
N GLN A 47 15.22 -4.98 -0.18
CA GLN A 47 15.98 -3.73 -0.15
C GLN A 47 15.32 -2.69 -1.05
N GLY A 48 15.70 -1.44 -0.83
CA GLY A 48 15.32 -0.33 -1.70
C GLY A 48 13.97 0.29 -1.37
N VAL A 49 13.30 -0.04 -0.26
CA VAL A 49 12.19 0.77 0.25
C VAL A 49 12.78 2.05 0.84
N VAL A 50 12.51 3.20 0.22
CA VAL A 50 13.05 4.50 0.66
C VAL A 50 12.03 5.36 1.39
N PHE A 51 10.75 5.02 1.26
CA PHE A 51 9.66 5.65 1.99
C PHE A 51 8.51 4.67 2.17
N SER A 52 7.86 4.73 3.32
CA SER A 52 6.69 3.93 3.64
C SER A 52 5.80 4.68 4.62
N GLU A 53 4.51 4.84 4.29
CA GLU A 53 3.55 5.54 5.15
C GLU A 53 2.13 5.02 4.93
N VAL A 54 1.38 4.86 6.03
CA VAL A 54 -0.07 4.64 5.98
C VAL A 54 -0.78 5.97 6.23
N MET A 55 -1.55 6.42 5.24
CA MET A 55 -2.39 7.61 5.32
C MET A 55 -3.85 7.22 5.60
N LEU A 56 -4.49 7.95 6.49
CA LEU A 56 -5.85 7.68 6.96
C LEU A 56 -6.76 8.89 6.75
N PRO A 57 -8.06 8.68 6.53
CA PRO A 57 -9.04 9.77 6.53
C PRO A 57 -9.23 10.33 7.95
N GLU A 58 -9.72 11.57 8.04
CA GLU A 58 -9.84 12.31 9.30
C GLU A 58 -10.62 11.56 10.40
N ASN A 59 -11.63 10.77 10.01
CA ASN A 59 -12.49 10.04 10.93
C ASN A 59 -12.03 8.60 11.24
N ALA A 60 -10.87 8.18 10.74
CA ALA A 60 -10.32 6.85 11.03
C ALA A 60 -9.61 6.81 12.39
N LYS A 61 -9.57 5.62 13.00
CA LYS A 61 -8.85 5.41 14.25
C LYS A 61 -7.34 5.53 14.02
N ASP A 62 -6.64 6.25 14.87
CA ASP A 62 -5.18 6.42 14.78
C ASP A 62 -4.41 5.10 14.84
N GLU A 63 -4.95 4.08 15.50
CA GLU A 63 -4.37 2.73 15.55
C GLU A 63 -4.16 2.12 14.15
N TRP A 64 -4.99 2.51 13.17
CA TRP A 64 -4.88 2.05 11.79
C TRP A 64 -3.68 2.67 11.03
N LYS A 65 -2.93 3.62 11.63
CA LYS A 65 -1.63 4.04 11.08
C LYS A 65 -0.62 2.91 11.14
N ASN A 66 -0.83 1.94 12.04
CA ASN A 66 -0.07 0.72 12.06
C ASN A 66 -0.60 -0.24 10.97
N ARG A 67 0.24 -0.52 9.98
CA ARG A 67 -0.02 -1.41 8.85
C ARG A 67 -0.47 -2.81 9.25
N GLN A 68 0.15 -3.39 10.29
CA GLN A 68 -0.24 -4.70 10.84
C GLN A 68 -1.69 -4.67 11.32
N ILE A 69 -2.08 -3.60 12.01
CA ILE A 69 -3.45 -3.44 12.54
C ILE A 69 -4.42 -3.21 11.38
N LEU A 70 -4.16 -2.22 10.52
CA LEU A 70 -5.04 -1.85 9.41
C LEU A 70 -5.43 -3.07 8.55
N TRP A 71 -4.44 -3.80 8.04
CA TRP A 71 -4.73 -4.86 7.08
C TRP A 71 -5.36 -6.10 7.71
N ASN A 72 -5.10 -6.37 8.99
CA ASN A 72 -5.83 -7.41 9.71
C ASN A 72 -7.28 -6.99 10.01
N GLU A 73 -7.54 -5.73 10.31
CA GLU A 73 -8.93 -5.24 10.46
C GLU A 73 -9.69 -5.31 9.13
N VAL A 74 -9.05 -5.01 8.00
CA VAL A 74 -9.63 -5.21 6.65
C VAL A 74 -9.97 -6.69 6.41
N GLU A 75 -9.06 -7.62 6.68
CA GLU A 75 -9.33 -9.06 6.55
C GLU A 75 -10.48 -9.53 7.45
N LYS A 76 -10.56 -9.02 8.70
CA LYS A 76 -11.61 -9.38 9.66
C LYS A 76 -12.99 -8.91 9.24
N ILE A 77 -13.11 -7.69 8.74
CA ILE A 77 -14.39 -7.11 8.32
C ILE A 77 -14.92 -7.82 7.07
N GLU A 78 -14.03 -8.24 6.18
CA GLU A 78 -14.37 -8.89 4.92
C GLU A 78 -14.68 -10.38 5.12
N LYS A 79 -15.99 -10.71 5.19
CA LYS A 79 -16.47 -12.06 5.55
C LYS A 79 -16.52 -13.04 4.36
N SER A 80 -16.45 -12.56 3.12
CA SER A 80 -16.63 -13.41 1.95
C SER A 80 -15.32 -14.04 1.49
N LYS A 81 -15.36 -15.30 1.05
CA LYS A 81 -14.20 -15.98 0.44
C LYS A 81 -13.73 -15.30 -0.85
N VAL A 82 -14.59 -14.51 -1.49
CA VAL A 82 -14.31 -13.77 -2.74
C VAL A 82 -14.17 -12.26 -2.53
N SER A 83 -14.01 -11.79 -1.29
CA SER A 83 -13.85 -10.37 -0.98
C SER A 83 -12.69 -9.73 -1.78
N GLN A 84 -12.92 -8.51 -2.24
CA GLN A 84 -11.90 -7.63 -2.81
C GLN A 84 -11.37 -6.76 -1.66
N LEU A 85 -10.15 -7.05 -1.21
CA LEU A 85 -9.61 -6.51 0.03
C LEU A 85 -8.92 -5.16 -0.18
N ALA A 86 -8.27 -4.98 -1.33
CA ALA A 86 -7.57 -3.75 -1.66
C ALA A 86 -7.40 -3.62 -3.18
N ARG A 87 -7.09 -2.40 -3.62
CA ARG A 87 -6.62 -2.06 -4.96
C ARG A 87 -5.16 -1.64 -4.86
N SER A 88 -4.31 -2.35 -5.59
CA SER A 88 -2.90 -2.01 -5.74
C SER A 88 -2.70 -1.13 -6.97
N PHE A 89 -1.92 -0.07 -6.82
CA PHE A 89 -1.53 0.86 -7.87
C PHE A 89 -0.01 0.96 -7.93
N GLU A 90 0.52 0.94 -9.16
CA GLU A 90 1.94 1.17 -9.43
C GLU A 90 2.08 2.44 -10.28
N VAL A 91 2.86 3.41 -9.78
CA VAL A 91 3.01 4.72 -10.40
C VAL A 91 4.49 5.06 -10.53
N GLY A 92 4.97 5.29 -11.75
CA GLY A 92 6.35 5.74 -11.99
C GLY A 92 6.59 7.16 -11.46
N LEU A 93 7.71 7.35 -10.75
CA LEU A 93 8.13 8.66 -10.24
C LEU A 93 9.00 9.42 -11.25
N GLN A 94 9.04 10.74 -11.10
CA GLN A 94 9.87 11.61 -11.92
C GLN A 94 11.32 11.54 -11.43
N THR A 95 12.24 11.23 -12.33
CA THR A 95 13.68 11.19 -12.04
C THR A 95 14.29 12.56 -11.81
N GLU A 96 13.62 13.60 -12.29
CA GLU A 96 14.02 15.00 -12.20
C GLU A 96 13.73 15.62 -10.82
N PHE A 97 12.86 14.97 -10.03
CA PHE A 97 12.55 15.41 -8.67
C PHE A 97 13.43 14.70 -7.64
N THR A 98 13.73 15.42 -6.56
CA THR A 98 14.29 14.83 -5.36
C THR A 98 13.30 13.83 -4.73
N LEU A 99 13.81 12.94 -3.87
CA LEU A 99 12.95 12.01 -3.14
C LEU A 99 11.89 12.75 -2.30
N GLU A 100 12.26 13.87 -1.67
CA GLU A 100 11.34 14.67 -0.84
C GLU A 100 10.22 15.30 -1.68
N GLU A 101 10.54 15.84 -2.85
CA GLU A 101 9.54 16.38 -3.78
C GLU A 101 8.59 15.29 -4.29
N ASN A 102 9.14 14.12 -4.64
CA ASN A 102 8.33 12.97 -5.05
C ASN A 102 7.41 12.48 -3.93
N ILE A 103 7.91 12.38 -2.68
CA ILE A 103 7.09 12.03 -1.51
C ILE A 103 5.95 13.03 -1.36
N LYS A 104 6.26 14.33 -1.40
CA LYS A 104 5.25 15.38 -1.24
C LYS A 104 4.17 15.27 -2.32
N LEU A 105 4.58 15.11 -3.58
CA LEU A 105 3.67 14.99 -4.72
C LEU A 105 2.72 13.78 -4.57
N ILE A 106 3.26 12.61 -4.19
CA ILE A 106 2.44 11.42 -3.97
C ILE A 106 1.47 11.64 -2.81
N LYS A 107 1.94 12.21 -1.69
CA LYS A 107 1.08 12.44 -0.52
C LYS A 107 -0.08 13.37 -0.86
N GLU A 108 0.18 14.44 -1.59
CA GLU A 108 -0.87 15.36 -2.07
C GLU A 108 -1.84 14.63 -3.02
N TYR A 109 -1.32 13.90 -3.99
CA TYR A 109 -2.15 13.10 -4.91
C TYR A 109 -3.04 12.10 -4.15
N VAL A 110 -2.47 11.35 -3.22
CA VAL A 110 -3.18 10.33 -2.44
C VAL A 110 -4.23 10.97 -1.55
N LYS A 111 -3.87 12.09 -0.91
CA LYS A 111 -4.79 12.85 -0.08
C LYS A 111 -6.03 13.27 -0.88
N ASP A 112 -5.83 14.00 -1.98
CA ASP A 112 -6.92 14.62 -2.74
C ASP A 112 -7.79 13.57 -3.45
N ASN A 113 -7.20 12.45 -3.89
CA ASN A 113 -7.91 11.45 -4.69
C ASN A 113 -8.55 10.35 -3.87
N PHE A 114 -8.07 10.08 -2.66
CA PHE A 114 -8.50 8.94 -1.86
C PHE A 114 -8.82 9.27 -0.41
N ILE A 115 -7.89 9.90 0.32
CA ILE A 115 -8.07 10.18 1.75
C ILE A 115 -9.26 11.12 1.99
N ASP A 116 -9.34 12.20 1.22
CA ASP A 116 -10.44 13.17 1.30
C ASP A 116 -11.79 12.57 0.87
N LYS A 117 -11.77 11.40 0.21
CA LYS A 117 -12.96 10.60 -0.14
C LYS A 117 -13.28 9.49 0.86
N GLY A 118 -12.56 9.45 1.99
CA GLY A 118 -12.78 8.49 3.08
C GLY A 118 -12.06 7.15 2.93
N MET A 119 -11.11 7.02 2.01
CA MET A 119 -10.31 5.80 1.84
C MET A 119 -9.01 5.88 2.65
N CYS A 120 -8.46 4.74 3.07
CA CYS A 120 -7.11 4.64 3.62
C CYS A 120 -6.10 4.28 2.51
N ALA A 121 -4.83 4.63 2.69
CA ALA A 121 -3.77 4.32 1.73
C ALA A 121 -2.51 3.81 2.43
N ASP A 122 -1.91 2.76 1.90
CA ASP A 122 -0.58 2.26 2.29
C ASP A 122 0.40 2.51 1.15
N ILE A 123 1.29 3.48 1.33
CA ILE A 123 2.18 4.01 0.30
C ILE A 123 3.60 3.51 0.56
N CYS A 124 4.27 2.98 -0.46
CA CYS A 124 5.67 2.61 -0.43
C CYS A 124 6.39 3.10 -1.71
N ILE A 125 7.58 3.68 -1.55
CA ILE A 125 8.43 4.12 -2.68
C ILE A 125 9.70 3.27 -2.72
N HIS A 126 10.08 2.82 -3.92
CA HIS A 126 11.26 2.00 -4.14
C HIS A 126 12.35 2.70 -4.98
N ASP A 127 13.61 2.58 -4.56
CA ASP A 127 14.80 3.24 -5.16
C ASP A 127 15.31 2.58 -6.46
N LYS A 128 15.11 1.27 -6.62
CA LYS A 128 15.81 0.47 -7.66
C LYS A 128 14.95 0.00 -8.84
N SER A 129 13.72 0.47 -8.96
CA SER A 129 12.86 0.16 -10.12
C SER A 129 11.60 1.03 -10.08
N ASP A 130 11.64 2.18 -10.76
CA ASP A 130 10.55 2.84 -11.48
C ASP A 130 9.14 2.86 -10.85
N GLY A 131 8.97 2.99 -9.53
CA GLY A 131 7.63 3.23 -9.03
C GLY A 131 7.37 3.35 -7.54
N THR A 132 6.28 4.04 -7.27
CA THR A 132 5.50 4.01 -6.03
C THR A 132 4.50 2.88 -6.14
N LEU A 133 4.46 2.02 -5.12
CA LEU A 133 3.42 1.02 -4.95
C LEU A 133 2.50 1.48 -3.83
N MET A 134 1.20 1.51 -4.12
CA MET A 134 0.17 1.89 -3.17
C MET A 134 -0.86 0.78 -3.06
N LEU A 135 -1.34 0.52 -1.84
CA LEU A 135 -2.52 -0.28 -1.58
C LEU A 135 -3.61 0.63 -1.01
N MET A 136 -4.80 0.55 -1.60
CA MET A 136 -5.98 1.37 -1.31
C MET A 136 -7.19 0.50 -0.98
#